data_AF-A0A0C2WWI5-F1
#
_entry.id   AF-A0A0C2WWI5-F1
#
_cell.length_a   1.000
_cell.length_b   1.000
_cell.length_c   1.000
_cell.angle_alpha   90.00
_cell.angle_beta   90.00
_cell.angle_gamma   90.00
#
_symmetry.space_group_name_H-M   'P 1'
#
loop_
_entity.id
_entity.type
_entity.pdbx_description
1 polymer ?
#
loop_
_entity_poly.entity_id
_entity_poly.type
_entity_poly.pdbx_seq_one_letter_code
_entity_poly.pdbx_strand_id
1 'polypeptide(L)' 'YKPVSKKIRPVPGVMPEEARTIRRFPSDPLEGYTPPPVNPPPFEDGERVTRKRLDEANYFASGFL' A
#
# COMPACT_ATOMS: atom_id res chain seq x y z
N TYR A 1 18.94 -0.81 40.94
CA TYR A 1 18.65 -0.97 39.49
C TYR A 1 19.80 -1.73 38.82
N LYS A 2 19.56 -2.68 37.90
CA LYS A 2 20.63 -3.48 37.26
C LYS A 2 21.35 -2.66 36.16
N PRO A 3 22.69 -2.56 36.17
CA PRO A 3 23.43 -1.80 35.16
C PRO A 3 23.18 -2.36 33.77
N VAL A 4 23.07 -1.48 32.76
CA VAL A 4 22.70 -1.83 31.37
C VAL A 4 23.62 -2.88 30.78
N SER A 5 24.92 -2.84 31.11
CA SER A 5 25.92 -3.83 30.68
C SER A 5 25.66 -5.25 31.19
N LYS A 6 24.89 -5.40 32.28
CA LYS A 6 24.50 -6.69 32.85
C LYS A 6 23.06 -7.07 32.51
N LYS A 7 22.35 -6.30 31.68
CA LYS A 7 21.00 -6.67 31.22
C LYS A 7 21.11 -7.79 30.20
N ILE A 8 20.42 -8.89 30.46
CA ILE A 8 20.31 -10.00 29.51
C ILE A 8 19.26 -9.57 28.48
N ARG A 9 19.62 -9.58 27.21
CA ARG A 9 18.67 -9.46 26.11
C ARG A 9 18.17 -10.87 25.80
N PRO A 10 16.88 -11.17 26.00
CA PRO A 10 16.36 -12.48 25.61
C PRO A 10 16.58 -12.65 24.11
N VAL A 11 17.07 -13.82 23.72
CA VAL A 11 17.12 -14.20 22.30
C VAL A 11 15.66 -14.35 21.86
N PRO A 12 15.21 -13.65 20.82
CA PRO A 12 13.85 -13.82 20.33
C PRO A 12 13.65 -15.28 19.91
N GLY A 13 12.69 -15.94 20.55
CA GLY A 13 12.33 -17.32 20.22
C GLY A 13 11.66 -17.40 18.85
N VAL A 14 11.61 -18.61 18.29
CA VAL A 14 10.83 -18.87 17.08
C VAL A 14 9.35 -18.67 17.39
N MET A 15 8.65 -17.92 16.55
CA MET A 15 7.21 -17.70 16.71
C MET A 15 6.48 -19.04 16.54
N PRO A 16 5.68 -19.49 17.52
CA PRO A 16 4.96 -20.75 17.41
C PRO A 16 3.96 -20.69 16.26
N GLU A 17 3.84 -21.78 15.48
CA GLU A 17 2.93 -21.86 14.33
C GLU A 17 1.46 -21.63 14.72
N GLU A 18 1.07 -22.04 15.93
CA GLU A 18 -0.29 -21.81 16.47
C GLU A 18 -0.62 -20.32 16.67
N ALA A 19 0.39 -19.49 16.94
CA ALA A 19 0.21 -18.04 17.09
C ALA A 19 0.31 -17.29 15.77
N ARG A 20 0.51 -17.99 14.64
CA ARG A 20 0.70 -17.38 13.34
C ARG A 20 -0.63 -16.83 12.82
N THR A 21 -0.63 -15.55 12.45
CA THR A 21 -1.80 -14.94 11.83
C THR A 21 -2.01 -15.53 10.44
N ILE A 22 -3.08 -16.29 10.27
CA ILE A 22 -3.46 -16.87 8.97
C ILE A 22 -4.42 -15.89 8.28
N ARG A 23 -4.01 -15.32 7.15
CA ARG A 23 -4.90 -14.53 6.29
C ARG A 23 -5.60 -15.47 5.30
N ARG A 24 -6.91 -15.63 5.43
CA ARG A 24 -7.75 -16.40 4.50
C ARG A 24 -8.89 -15.51 4.01
N PHE A 25 -9.14 -15.53 2.71
CA PHE A 25 -10.39 -15.01 2.16
C PHE A 25 -11.41 -16.17 2.20
N PRO A 26 -12.58 -15.98 2.83
CA PRO A 26 -13.60 -17.02 2.92
C PRO A 26 -14.31 -17.30 1.59
N SER A 27 -14.28 -16.33 0.66
CA SER A 27 -14.83 -16.38 -0.69
C SER A 27 -13.97 -15.52 -1.62
N ASP A 28 -14.27 -15.51 -2.93
CA ASP A 28 -13.57 -14.65 -3.88
C ASP A 28 -13.80 -13.17 -3.53
N PRO A 29 -12.74 -12.40 -3.20
CA PRO A 29 -12.88 -10.98 -2.88
C PRO A 29 -13.35 -10.12 -4.06
N LEU A 30 -13.30 -10.65 -5.28
CA LEU A 30 -13.77 -9.97 -6.50
C LEU A 30 -15.16 -10.44 -6.93
N GLU A 31 -15.85 -11.25 -6.12
CA GLU A 31 -17.21 -11.68 -6.41
C GLU A 31 -18.13 -10.45 -6.52
N GLY A 32 -18.70 -10.22 -7.71
CA GLY A 32 -19.53 -9.05 -8.02
C GLY A 32 -18.76 -7.79 -8.46
N TYR A 33 -17.43 -7.87 -8.61
CA TYR A 33 -16.65 -6.76 -9.15
C TYR A 33 -16.81 -6.66 -10.66
N THR A 34 -17.41 -5.56 -11.13
CA THR A 34 -17.40 -5.22 -12.55
C THR A 34 -16.03 -4.64 -12.92
N PRO A 35 -15.30 -5.22 -13.88
CA PRO A 35 -14.02 -4.69 -14.32
C PRO A 35 -14.15 -3.26 -14.83
N PRO A 36 -13.16 -2.39 -14.57
CA PRO A 36 -13.18 -1.03 -15.08
C PRO A 36 -13.07 -1.04 -16.61
N PRO A 37 -13.59 -0.01 -17.29
CA PRO A 37 -13.44 0.11 -18.73
C PRO A 37 -11.96 0.17 -19.11
N VAL A 38 -11.57 -0.61 -20.12
CA VAL A 38 -10.19 -0.69 -20.61
C VAL A 38 -9.72 0.64 -21.21
N ASN A 39 -10.66 1.42 -21.75
CA ASN A 39 -10.38 2.71 -22.37
C ASN A 39 -11.15 3.83 -21.64
N PRO A 40 -10.50 4.57 -20.72
CA PRO A 40 -11.15 5.69 -20.06
C PRO A 40 -11.41 6.84 -21.06
N PRO A 41 -12.37 7.72 -20.77
CA PRO A 41 -12.57 8.92 -21.56
C PRO A 41 -11.32 9.82 -21.53
N PRO A 42 -11.14 10.70 -22.54
CA PRO A 42 -10.08 11.69 -22.51
C PRO A 42 -10.21 12.61 -21.28
N PHE A 43 -9.07 13.11 -20.80
CA PHE A 43 -9.05 14.03 -19.68
C PHE A 43 -9.65 15.39 -20.07
N GLU A 44 -10.51 15.92 -19.21
CA GLU A 44 -11.10 17.26 -19.34
C GLU A 44 -10.76 18.11 -18.10
N ASP A 45 -10.60 19.42 -18.31
CA ASP A 45 -10.30 20.36 -17.24
C ASP A 45 -11.49 20.50 -16.28
N GLY A 46 -11.24 20.28 -14.99
CA GLY A 46 -12.22 20.50 -13.92
C GLY A 46 -11.97 21.80 -13.17
N GLU A 47 -12.89 22.15 -12.26
CA GLU A 47 -12.81 23.38 -11.44
C GLU A 47 -11.52 23.45 -10.59
N ARG A 48 -11.05 22.30 -10.07
CA ARG A 48 -9.89 22.24 -9.17
C ARG A 48 -8.60 21.75 -9.83
N VAL A 49 -8.72 20.97 -10.91
CA VAL A 49 -7.59 20.32 -11.56
C VAL A 49 -7.71 20.57 -13.06
N THR A 50 -6.76 21.32 -13.59
CA THR A 50 -6.61 21.59 -15.01
C THR A 50 -5.34 20.93 -15.54
N ARG A 51 -5.32 20.66 -16.84
CA ARG A 51 -4.18 20.05 -17.53
C ARG A 51 -2.93 20.90 -17.37
N LYS A 52 -3.08 22.22 -17.51
CA LYS A 52 -2.00 23.19 -17.29
C LYS A 52 -1.35 23.02 -15.91
N ARG A 53 -2.16 22.91 -14.85
CA ARG A 53 -1.67 22.75 -13.48
C ARG A 53 -0.96 21.40 -13.28
N LEU A 54 -1.46 20.33 -13.91
CA LEU A 54 -0.83 19.02 -13.87
C LEU A 54 0.52 19.01 -14.59
N ASP A 55 0.60 19.64 -15.75
CA ASP A 55 1.84 19.75 -16.54
C ASP A 55 2.89 20.58 -15.79
N GLU A 56 2.49 21.69 -15.15
CA GLU A 56 3.36 22.52 -14.30
C GLU A 56 3.88 21.77 -13.08
N ALA A 57 3.03 20.97 -12.43
CA ALA A 57 3.41 20.22 -11.23
C ALA A 57 4.42 19.10 -11.52
N ASN A 58 4.52 18.66 -12.78
CA ASN A 58 5.57 17.76 -13.28
C ASN A 58 5.77 16.50 -12.40
N TYR A 59 4.67 15.93 -11.89
CA TYR A 59 4.71 14.82 -10.93
C TYR A 59 5.43 13.56 -11.42
N PHE A 60 5.55 13.39 -12.74
CA PHE A 60 6.13 12.20 -13.37
C PHE A 60 7.44 12.51 -14.12
N ALA A 61 8.14 13.59 -13.75
CA ALA A 61 9.39 14.02 -14.39
C ALA A 61 10.47 12.93 -14.44
N SER A 62 10.51 12.05 -13.43
CA SER A 62 11.49 10.96 -13.31
C SER A 62 10.95 9.60 -13.75
N GLY A 63 9.79 9.58 -14.41
CA GLY A 63 9.06 8.37 -14.75
C GLY A 63 7.96 8.05 -13.74
N PHE A 64 6.97 7.29 -14.18
CA PHE A 64 6.15 6.49 -13.28
C PHE A 64 7.03 5.28 -12.86
N LEU A 65 7.09 4.98 -11.56
CA LEU A 65 7.87 3.88 -10.98
C LEU A 65 7.98 2.64 -11.89
#